data_AF-A0A7Y7DGF5-F1
#
_entry.id   AF-A0A7Y7DGF5-F1
#
_cell.length_a   1.000
_cell.length_b   1.000
_cell.length_c   1.000
_cell.angle_alpha   90.00
_cell.angle_beta   90.00
_cell.angle_gamma   90.00
#
_symmetry.space_group_name_H-M   'P 1'
#
loop_
_entity.id
_entity.type
_entity.pdbx_description
1 polymer ?
#
loop_
_entity_poly.entity_id
_entity_poly.type
_entity_poly.pdbx_seq_one_letter_code
_entity_poly.pdbx_strand_id
1 'polypeptide(L)'
;AAALGGIGILYLIFNPWKKTALKTLVHIPSLLVSLIVALFWFVAMWIMHGPTYLESFLGDQVGIRVASKALLVIKHGLTALGLLIVMFIPWISFTFPNFKSTLSKSWKENPQFAGFALLWGLAILGMGALTSKFYERYLLPVAPVLAVYLGWILIKGEFEIRKRGLTAAALIFYSLNVVLVLAGVYLGIKGHFIWFRLAFILVVLFYLAKLIRSGNKLPKAIAYSYLLIFLSYTLFTSLISFPHQGQQLKPALQEMYDMAPKVIAFRGNEHVGSKIRISLYPKTQLINLDRANWKMQMKDYNYLILEDLYLDSIDSNQFQVYSETINWSSKAIPDLIQTLGTNEFDSILSETGKKYYFLIPNNNQ
;
A
#
# COMPACT_ATOMS: atom_id res chain seq x y z
N ALA A 1 6.49 -3.72 17.42
CA ALA A 1 5.24 -3.84 18.22
C ALA A 1 5.53 -3.78 19.72
N ALA A 2 6.32 -4.72 20.29
CA ALA A 2 6.61 -4.75 21.73
C ALA A 2 7.19 -3.44 22.30
N ALA A 3 8.18 -2.83 21.63
CA ALA A 3 8.76 -1.55 22.04
C ALA A 3 7.72 -0.41 22.12
N LEU A 4 6.82 -0.32 21.13
CA LEU A 4 5.74 0.68 21.12
C LEU A 4 4.72 0.41 22.23
N GLY A 5 4.33 -0.86 22.43
CA GLY A 5 3.47 -1.26 23.55
C GLY A 5 4.08 -0.88 24.90
N GLY A 6 5.38 -1.12 25.08
CA GLY A 6 6.14 -0.69 26.25
C GLY A 6 6.12 0.82 26.45
N ILE A 7 6.39 1.61 25.42
CA ILE A 7 6.30 3.08 25.47
C ILE A 7 4.90 3.54 25.88
N GLY A 8 3.85 2.92 25.34
CA GLY A 8 2.46 3.23 25.70
C GLY A 8 2.16 2.93 27.18
N ILE A 9 2.56 1.76 27.67
CA ILE A 9 2.38 1.38 29.08
C ILE A 9 3.16 2.31 30.00
N LEU A 10 4.43 2.59 29.69
CA LEU A 10 5.26 3.50 30.46
C LEU A 10 4.64 4.90 30.54
N TYR A 11 4.08 5.40 29.43
CA TYR A 11 3.37 6.67 29.43
C TYR A 11 2.15 6.64 30.37
N LEU A 12 1.32 5.60 30.31
CA LEU A 12 0.14 5.49 31.18
C LEU A 12 0.52 5.48 32.67
N ILE A 13 1.62 4.83 33.02
CA ILE A 13 2.12 4.74 34.41
C ILE A 13 2.73 6.06 34.88
N PHE A 14 3.59 6.68 34.05
CA PHE A 14 4.48 7.76 34.46
C PHE A 14 4.10 9.16 33.97
N ASN A 15 3.05 9.32 33.15
CA ASN A 15 2.69 10.66 32.65
C ASN A 15 2.39 11.62 33.83
N PRO A 16 2.81 12.88 33.74
CA PRO A 16 2.75 13.83 34.85
C PRO A 16 1.34 14.36 35.15
N TRP A 17 0.37 14.18 34.24
CA TRP A 17 -0.98 14.75 34.38
C TRP A 17 -1.98 13.81 35.04
N LYS A 18 -1.96 12.53 34.68
CA LYS A 18 -2.86 11.51 35.23
C LYS A 18 -2.21 10.13 35.21
N LYS A 19 -1.53 9.79 36.30
CA LYS A 19 -0.91 8.47 36.48
C LYS A 19 -1.96 7.38 36.55
N THR A 20 -1.73 6.28 35.86
CA THR A 20 -2.60 5.11 35.84
C THR A 20 -1.92 3.97 36.60
N ALA A 21 -2.59 3.40 37.59
CA ALA A 21 -2.03 2.32 38.39
C ALA A 21 -1.86 1.05 37.53
N LEU A 22 -0.73 0.34 37.66
CA LEU A 22 -0.46 -0.88 36.88
C LEU A 22 -1.59 -1.92 37.01
N LYS A 23 -2.20 -2.04 38.20
CA LYS A 23 -3.34 -2.93 38.45
C LYS A 23 -4.53 -2.68 37.52
N THR A 24 -4.74 -1.43 37.09
CA THR A 24 -5.82 -1.07 36.16
C THR A 24 -5.49 -1.37 34.70
N LEU A 25 -4.20 -1.53 34.36
CA LEU A 25 -3.75 -1.90 33.02
C LEU A 25 -3.77 -3.43 32.82
N VAL A 26 -3.72 -4.19 33.90
CA VAL A 26 -3.71 -5.65 33.86
C VAL A 26 -5.14 -6.18 33.89
N HIS A 27 -5.66 -6.57 32.72
CA HIS A 27 -6.94 -7.25 32.59
C HIS A 27 -6.72 -8.71 32.14
N ILE A 28 -6.71 -9.63 33.11
CA ILE A 28 -6.35 -11.05 32.88
C ILE A 28 -7.16 -11.71 31.77
N PRO A 29 -8.50 -11.57 31.69
CA PRO A 29 -9.26 -12.18 30.59
C PRO A 29 -8.80 -11.69 29.22
N SER A 30 -8.55 -10.38 29.06
CA SER A 30 -8.09 -9.82 27.78
C SER A 30 -6.67 -10.24 27.45
N LEU A 31 -5.81 -10.37 28.46
CA LEU A 31 -4.44 -10.86 28.29
C LEU A 31 -4.43 -12.32 27.83
N LEU A 32 -5.24 -13.18 28.45
CA LEU A 32 -5.36 -14.59 28.06
C LEU A 32 -5.90 -14.73 26.63
N VAL A 33 -6.97 -14.02 26.28
CA VAL A 33 -7.51 -14.01 24.92
C VAL A 33 -6.47 -13.51 23.92
N SER A 34 -5.80 -12.39 24.23
CA SER A 34 -4.75 -11.85 23.36
C SER A 34 -3.57 -12.80 23.20
N LEU A 35 -3.20 -13.52 24.26
CA LEU A 35 -2.13 -14.51 24.23
C LEU A 35 -2.49 -15.69 23.34
N ILE A 36 -3.71 -16.23 23.48
CA ILE A 36 -4.21 -17.33 22.63
C ILE A 36 -4.20 -16.88 21.17
N VAL A 37 -4.80 -15.73 20.86
CA VAL A 37 -4.87 -15.19 19.50
C VAL A 37 -3.47 -14.91 18.94
N ALA A 38 -2.58 -14.34 19.74
CA ALA A 38 -1.23 -14.01 19.30
C ALA A 38 -0.39 -15.28 19.08
N LEU A 39 -0.50 -16.29 19.93
CA LEU A 39 0.35 -17.49 19.87
C LEU A 39 -0.15 -18.56 18.91
N PHE A 40 -1.46 -18.64 18.62
CA PHE A 40 -2.02 -19.78 17.86
C PHE A 40 -1.27 -20.01 16.53
N TRP A 41 -0.99 -18.93 15.79
CA TRP A 41 -0.33 -19.03 14.49
C TRP A 41 1.13 -19.44 14.63
N PHE A 42 1.85 -18.89 15.61
CA PHE A 42 3.27 -19.24 15.83
C PHE A 42 3.40 -20.70 16.26
N VAL A 43 2.48 -21.19 17.09
CA VAL A 43 2.43 -22.60 17.48
C VAL A 43 2.12 -23.48 16.27
N ALA A 44 1.12 -23.13 15.46
CA ALA A 44 0.80 -23.88 14.24
C ALA A 44 1.99 -23.94 13.26
N MET A 45 2.66 -22.81 13.02
CA MET A 45 3.83 -22.74 12.15
C MET A 45 5.02 -23.53 12.71
N TRP A 46 5.23 -23.49 14.02
CA TRP A 46 6.26 -24.31 14.68
C TRP A 46 5.98 -25.80 14.55
N ILE A 47 4.72 -26.23 14.72
CA ILE A 47 4.33 -27.64 14.54
C ILE A 47 4.57 -28.09 13.09
N MET A 48 4.25 -27.25 12.10
CA MET A 48 4.36 -27.60 10.68
C MET A 48 5.78 -27.54 10.12
N HIS A 49 6.61 -26.60 10.60
CA HIS A 49 7.89 -26.26 9.98
C HIS A 49 9.10 -26.32 10.92
N GLY A 50 8.88 -26.60 12.21
CA GLY A 50 9.94 -26.81 13.20
C GLY A 50 10.87 -25.60 13.41
N PRO A 51 12.13 -25.85 13.82
CA PRO A 51 13.13 -24.81 14.10
C PRO A 51 13.40 -23.86 12.92
N THR A 52 13.32 -24.35 11.68
CA THR A 52 13.55 -23.57 10.47
C THR A 52 12.62 -22.36 10.36
N TYR A 53 11.38 -22.48 10.84
CA TYR A 53 10.45 -21.36 10.91
C TYR A 53 10.95 -20.26 11.86
N LEU A 54 11.42 -20.63 13.05
CA LEU A 54 11.88 -19.66 14.04
C LEU A 54 13.18 -18.99 13.61
N GLU A 55 14.11 -19.73 13.02
CA GLU A 55 15.34 -19.18 12.43
C GLU A 55 15.02 -18.19 11.31
N SER A 56 14.14 -18.58 10.37
CA SER A 56 13.66 -17.71 9.30
C SER A 56 12.99 -16.46 9.86
N PHE A 57 12.07 -16.61 10.82
CA PHE A 57 11.34 -15.52 11.45
C PHE A 57 12.28 -14.55 12.22
N LEU A 58 13.19 -15.07 13.04
CA LEU A 58 14.13 -14.26 13.81
C LEU A 58 15.16 -13.57 12.91
N GLY A 59 15.66 -14.28 11.90
CA GLY A 59 16.56 -13.71 10.89
C GLY A 59 15.90 -12.53 10.17
N ASP A 60 14.64 -12.69 9.76
CA ASP A 60 13.89 -11.63 9.09
C ASP A 60 13.54 -10.45 9.99
N GLN A 61 13.23 -10.67 11.27
CA GLN A 61 12.71 -9.62 12.16
C GLN A 61 13.80 -8.90 12.98
N VAL A 62 14.87 -9.60 13.37
CA VAL A 62 15.88 -9.09 14.32
C VAL A 62 17.22 -8.79 13.65
N GLY A 63 17.63 -9.56 12.63
CA GLY A 63 19.02 -9.49 12.11
C GLY A 63 19.34 -8.34 11.15
N ILE A 64 18.38 -7.86 10.34
CA ILE A 64 18.68 -7.03 9.15
C ILE A 64 17.94 -5.67 9.16
N ARG A 65 17.12 -5.39 10.18
CA ARG A 65 16.11 -4.30 10.12
C ARG A 65 16.50 -2.96 10.73
N VAL A 66 17.65 -2.87 11.42
CA VAL A 66 18.10 -1.60 12.02
C VAL A 66 19.15 -0.97 11.12
N ALA A 67 18.88 0.24 10.63
CA ALA A 67 19.82 1.00 9.82
C ALA A 67 21.05 1.38 10.66
N SER A 68 22.24 0.91 10.27
CA SER A 68 23.51 1.30 10.90
C SER A 68 24.05 2.66 10.43
N LYS A 69 23.46 3.23 9.37
CA LYS A 69 23.92 4.47 8.74
C LYS A 69 23.09 5.66 9.21
N ALA A 70 23.69 6.58 9.96
CA ALA A 70 23.04 7.78 10.48
C ALA A 70 22.33 8.63 9.40
N LEU A 71 22.95 8.76 8.22
CA LEU A 71 22.36 9.47 7.08
C LEU A 71 21.05 8.82 6.59
N LEU A 72 20.99 7.48 6.61
CA LEU A 72 19.78 6.75 6.23
C LEU A 72 18.66 6.98 7.24
N VAL A 73 19.00 7.03 8.53
CA VAL A 73 18.05 7.33 9.62
C VAL A 73 17.44 8.71 9.45
N ILE A 74 18.25 9.73 9.17
CA ILE A 74 17.75 11.09 8.92
C ILE A 74 16.85 11.12 7.69
N LYS A 75 17.27 10.50 6.57
CA LYS A 75 16.47 10.43 5.33
C LYS A 75 15.11 9.79 5.58
N HIS A 76 15.08 8.64 6.27
CA HIS A 76 13.83 7.95 6.61
C HIS A 76 12.98 8.79 7.57
N GLY A 77 13.58 9.43 8.56
CA GLY A 77 12.88 10.32 9.49
C GLY A 77 12.21 11.50 8.80
N LEU A 78 12.92 12.19 7.90
CA LEU A 78 12.36 13.29 7.10
C LEU A 78 11.27 12.81 6.15
N THR A 79 11.44 11.64 5.52
CA THR A 79 10.42 11.04 4.65
C THR A 79 9.15 10.71 5.45
N ALA A 80 9.31 10.09 6.61
CA ALA A 80 8.22 9.75 7.52
C ALA A 80 7.46 11.01 7.99
N LEU A 81 8.20 12.05 8.38
CA LEU A 81 7.62 13.34 8.79
C LEU A 81 6.87 14.00 7.63
N GLY A 82 7.47 14.05 6.44
CA GLY A 82 6.86 14.63 5.25
C GLY A 82 5.55 13.94 4.89
N LEU A 83 5.54 12.60 4.85
CA LEU A 83 4.33 11.81 4.58
C LEU A 83 3.23 12.05 5.63
N LEU A 84 3.61 12.12 6.90
CA LEU A 84 2.67 12.37 7.98
C LEU A 84 2.06 13.78 7.86
N ILE A 85 2.85 14.80 7.52
CA ILE A 85 2.33 16.14 7.23
C ILE A 85 1.37 16.08 6.04
N VAL A 86 1.78 15.48 4.91
CA VAL A 86 0.97 15.37 3.69
C VAL A 86 -0.39 14.73 3.95
N MET A 87 -0.43 13.66 4.75
CA MET A 87 -1.65 12.97 5.15
C MET A 87 -2.65 13.87 5.87
N PHE A 88 -2.17 14.91 6.58
CA PHE A 88 -3.01 15.84 7.34
C PHE A 88 -3.10 17.25 6.74
N ILE A 89 -2.43 17.55 5.62
CA ILE A 89 -2.47 18.86 4.94
C ILE A 89 -3.91 19.39 4.78
N PRO A 90 -4.90 18.59 4.33
CA PRO A 90 -6.26 19.10 4.13
C PRO A 90 -6.91 19.65 5.40
N TRP A 91 -6.45 19.19 6.57
CA TRP A 91 -7.04 19.48 7.87
C TRP A 91 -6.24 20.52 8.65
N ILE A 92 -4.90 20.49 8.55
CA ILE A 92 -4.01 21.45 9.21
C ILE A 92 -4.28 22.87 8.74
N SER A 93 -4.64 23.08 7.46
CA SER A 93 -4.98 24.40 6.92
C SER A 93 -6.10 25.12 7.70
N PHE A 94 -7.04 24.36 8.27
CA PHE A 94 -8.14 24.92 9.05
C PHE A 94 -7.75 25.34 10.47
N THR A 95 -6.52 25.04 10.92
CA THR A 95 -6.05 25.42 12.25
C THR A 95 -5.33 26.78 12.30
N PHE A 96 -4.85 27.32 11.17
CA PHE A 96 -3.89 28.45 11.13
C PHE A 96 -4.32 29.75 11.84
N PRO A 97 -5.51 30.33 11.61
CA PRO A 97 -5.89 31.66 12.11
C PRO A 97 -5.78 31.86 13.62
N ASN A 98 -5.83 30.78 14.41
CA ASN A 98 -5.73 30.82 15.88
C ASN A 98 -4.89 29.65 16.42
N PHE A 99 -3.95 29.13 15.64
CA PHE A 99 -3.27 27.87 15.93
C PHE A 99 -2.70 27.82 17.35
N LYS A 100 -1.97 28.86 17.78
CA LYS A 100 -1.33 28.90 19.11
C LYS A 100 -2.34 28.88 20.26
N SER A 101 -3.39 29.69 20.18
CA SER A 101 -4.40 29.80 21.24
C SER A 101 -5.25 28.54 21.31
N THR A 102 -5.67 28.01 20.15
CA THR A 102 -6.40 26.74 20.05
C THR A 102 -5.57 25.57 20.57
N LEU A 103 -4.31 25.45 20.17
CA LEU A 103 -3.41 24.40 20.64
C LEU A 103 -3.22 24.46 22.16
N SER A 104 -3.00 25.66 22.70
CA SER A 104 -2.87 25.87 24.15
C SER A 104 -4.15 25.46 24.90
N LYS A 105 -5.33 25.86 24.40
CA LYS A 105 -6.63 25.48 24.98
C LYS A 105 -6.83 23.96 24.94
N SER A 106 -6.63 23.34 23.78
CA SER A 106 -6.72 21.89 23.59
C SER A 106 -5.76 21.11 24.49
N TRP A 107 -4.54 21.60 24.68
CA TRP A 107 -3.56 21.01 25.60
C TRP A 107 -4.04 21.09 27.04
N LYS A 108 -4.49 22.26 27.50
CA LYS A 108 -4.91 22.48 28.89
C LYS A 108 -6.13 21.65 29.29
N GLU A 109 -7.06 21.40 28.37
CA GLU A 109 -8.28 20.62 28.66
C GLU A 109 -8.01 19.11 28.82
N ASN A 110 -7.05 18.56 28.06
CA ASN A 110 -6.73 17.12 28.12
C ASN A 110 -5.23 16.89 27.86
N PRO A 111 -4.36 17.31 28.79
CA PRO A 111 -2.92 17.24 28.60
C PRO A 111 -2.40 15.80 28.56
N GLN A 112 -3.06 14.86 29.25
CA GLN A 112 -2.71 13.45 29.21
C GLN A 112 -2.85 12.86 27.80
N PHE A 113 -3.92 13.18 27.06
CA PHE A 113 -4.09 12.68 25.70
C PHE A 113 -3.18 13.41 24.72
N ALA A 114 -3.02 14.74 24.88
CA ALA A 114 -2.13 15.52 24.04
C ALA A 114 -0.67 15.05 24.14
N GLY A 115 -0.17 14.82 25.36
CA GLY A 115 1.15 14.25 25.59
C GLY A 115 1.29 12.83 25.01
N PHE A 116 0.25 12.01 25.11
CA PHE A 116 0.25 10.66 24.51
C PHE A 116 0.35 10.74 22.99
N ALA A 117 -0.47 11.57 22.35
CA ALA A 117 -0.49 11.72 20.90
C ALA A 117 0.87 12.19 20.36
N LEU A 118 1.51 13.16 21.03
CA LEU A 118 2.86 13.61 20.68
C LEU A 118 3.91 12.51 20.87
N LEU A 119 3.93 11.85 22.04
CA LEU A 119 4.88 10.78 22.31
C LEU A 119 4.71 9.62 21.32
N TRP A 120 3.48 9.21 21.05
CA TRP A 120 3.15 8.17 20.09
C TRP A 120 3.58 8.55 18.67
N GLY A 121 3.33 9.81 18.30
CA GLY A 121 3.82 10.45 17.08
C GLY A 121 5.33 10.29 16.91
N LEU A 122 6.08 10.78 17.91
CA LEU A 122 7.53 10.74 17.91
C LEU A 122 8.08 9.31 17.96
N ALA A 123 7.44 8.40 18.70
CA ALA A 123 7.86 7.01 18.79
C ALA A 123 7.74 6.27 17.44
N ILE A 124 6.66 6.51 16.70
CA ILE A 124 6.45 5.91 15.38
C ILE A 124 7.38 6.53 14.34
N LEU A 125 7.60 7.85 14.38
CA LEU A 125 8.59 8.51 13.53
C LEU A 125 10.01 7.99 13.81
N GLY A 126 10.38 7.85 15.09
CA GLY A 126 11.66 7.28 15.49
C GLY A 126 11.83 5.83 15.04
N MET A 127 10.81 5.00 15.23
CA MET A 127 10.83 3.61 14.73
C MET A 127 10.96 3.57 13.20
N GLY A 128 10.20 4.39 12.48
CA GLY A 128 10.26 4.49 11.02
C GLY A 128 11.64 4.93 10.52
N ALA A 129 12.24 5.91 11.19
CA ALA A 129 13.59 6.41 10.91
C ALA A 129 14.65 5.31 11.07
N LEU A 130 14.54 4.48 12.11
CA LEU A 130 15.54 3.44 12.43
C LEU A 130 15.46 2.20 11.51
N THR A 131 14.45 2.10 10.65
CA THR A 131 14.31 0.95 9.75
C THR A 131 15.36 0.96 8.63
N SER A 132 15.89 -0.21 8.27
CA SER A 132 16.80 -0.35 7.13
C SER A 132 16.10 -0.11 5.78
N LYS A 133 14.80 -0.39 5.69
CA LYS A 133 13.93 -0.06 4.56
C LYS A 133 12.64 0.55 5.07
N PHE A 134 12.47 1.84 4.79
CA PHE A 134 11.25 2.55 5.13
C PHE A 134 10.09 2.10 4.23
N TYR A 135 8.95 1.81 4.85
CA TYR A 135 7.70 1.59 4.14
C TYR A 135 6.64 2.51 4.73
N GLU A 136 5.86 3.16 3.87
CA GLU A 136 4.84 4.15 4.24
C GLU A 136 3.81 3.58 5.22
N ARG A 137 3.49 2.29 5.09
CA ARG A 137 2.57 1.57 5.98
C ARG A 137 2.98 1.60 7.47
N TYR A 138 4.26 1.87 7.77
CA TYR A 138 4.73 2.00 9.15
C TYR A 138 4.09 3.20 9.88
N LEU A 139 3.54 4.16 9.15
CA LEU A 139 2.81 5.31 9.71
C LEU A 139 1.32 5.03 9.97
N LEU A 140 0.77 3.91 9.48
CA LEU A 140 -0.66 3.61 9.69
C LEU A 140 -1.07 3.55 11.17
N PRO A 141 -0.28 3.00 12.10
CA PRO A 141 -0.67 2.94 13.52
C PRO A 141 -0.73 4.31 14.22
N VAL A 142 -0.06 5.34 13.70
CA VAL A 142 -0.05 6.68 14.31
C VAL A 142 -1.19 7.56 13.80
N ALA A 143 -1.64 7.32 12.56
CA ALA A 143 -2.62 8.16 11.90
C ALA A 143 -3.92 8.34 12.70
N PRO A 144 -4.54 7.29 13.29
CA PRO A 144 -5.79 7.46 14.05
C PRO A 144 -5.61 8.34 15.29
N VAL A 145 -4.53 8.16 16.05
CA VAL A 145 -4.27 8.92 17.28
C VAL A 145 -4.10 10.40 16.97
N LEU A 146 -3.32 10.72 15.94
CA LEU A 146 -3.12 12.10 15.51
C LEU A 146 -4.37 12.69 14.87
N ALA A 147 -5.17 11.90 14.15
CA ALA A 147 -6.45 12.35 13.59
C ALA A 147 -7.44 12.75 14.69
N VAL A 148 -7.53 11.97 15.77
CA VAL A 148 -8.37 12.32 16.93
C VAL A 148 -7.89 13.61 17.59
N TYR A 149 -6.58 13.76 17.80
CA TYR A 149 -6.03 14.97 18.40
C TYR A 149 -6.21 16.20 17.50
N LEU A 150 -5.98 16.06 16.20
CA LEU A 150 -6.23 17.12 15.23
C LEU A 150 -7.71 17.50 15.16
N GLY A 151 -8.62 16.52 15.20
CA GLY A 151 -10.06 16.75 15.31
C GLY A 151 -10.43 17.56 16.55
N TRP A 152 -9.82 17.23 17.70
CA TRP A 152 -10.00 18.00 18.93
C TRP A 152 -9.53 19.46 18.79
N ILE A 153 -8.35 19.67 18.20
CA ILE A 153 -7.82 21.00 17.90
C ILE A 153 -8.79 21.77 16.99
N LEU A 154 -9.28 21.15 15.92
CA LEU A 154 -10.20 21.78 14.98
C LEU A 154 -11.51 22.22 15.62
N ILE A 155 -12.12 21.35 16.44
CA ILE A 155 -13.35 21.66 17.18
C ILE A 155 -13.13 22.86 18.11
N LYS A 156 -12.01 22.87 18.86
CA LYS A 156 -11.68 23.99 19.76
C LYS A 156 -11.28 25.26 19.03
N GLY A 157 -10.86 25.16 17.78
CA GLY A 157 -10.58 26.28 16.88
C GLY A 157 -11.82 26.79 16.14
N GLU A 158 -13.00 26.26 16.47
CA GLU A 158 -14.30 26.63 15.90
C GLU A 158 -14.29 26.60 14.37
N PHE A 159 -13.58 25.61 13.80
CA PHE A 159 -13.36 25.55 12.36
C PHE A 159 -14.66 25.45 11.55
N GLU A 160 -15.73 24.92 12.15
CA GLU A 160 -17.06 24.78 11.53
C GLU A 160 -17.70 26.12 11.18
N ILE A 161 -17.35 27.20 11.88
CA ILE A 161 -17.85 28.55 11.59
C ILE A 161 -17.27 29.08 10.27
N ARG A 162 -16.14 28.52 9.80
CA ARG A 162 -15.41 28.98 8.62
C ARG A 162 -15.99 28.42 7.33
N LYS A 163 -17.28 28.69 7.11
CA LYS A 163 -18.06 28.17 5.98
C LYS A 163 -17.38 28.38 4.63
N ARG A 164 -16.78 29.56 4.38
CA ARG A 164 -16.10 29.86 3.10
C ARG A 164 -14.93 28.90 2.83
N GLY A 165 -14.03 28.72 3.79
CA GLY A 165 -12.88 27.82 3.65
C GLY A 165 -13.30 26.36 3.52
N LEU A 166 -14.28 25.93 4.31
CA LEU A 166 -14.82 24.57 4.22
C LEU A 166 -15.52 24.30 2.88
N THR A 167 -16.26 25.28 2.36
CA THR A 167 -16.92 25.17 1.05
C THR A 167 -15.89 25.09 -0.07
N ALA A 168 -14.86 25.95 -0.04
CA ALA A 168 -13.77 25.91 -1.02
C ALA A 168 -13.05 24.56 -1.03
N ALA A 169 -12.68 24.04 0.14
CA ALA A 169 -12.05 22.72 0.24
C ALA A 169 -12.98 21.59 -0.24
N ALA A 170 -14.26 21.62 0.13
CA ALA A 170 -15.23 20.65 -0.34
C ALA A 170 -15.37 20.69 -1.86
N LEU A 171 -15.40 21.89 -2.47
CA LEU A 171 -15.45 22.07 -3.92
C LEU A 171 -14.18 21.56 -4.61
N ILE A 172 -13.00 21.77 -4.03
CA ILE A 172 -11.73 21.24 -4.59
C ILE A 172 -11.80 19.71 -4.67
N PHE A 173 -12.08 19.02 -3.55
CA PHE A 173 -12.14 17.56 -3.55
C PHE A 173 -13.30 17.02 -4.39
N TYR A 174 -14.45 17.70 -4.37
CA TYR A 174 -15.58 17.36 -5.24
C TYR A 174 -15.19 17.46 -6.72
N SER A 175 -14.54 18.54 -7.13
CA SER A 175 -14.11 18.76 -8.52
C SER A 175 -13.10 17.72 -8.98
N LEU A 176 -12.15 17.34 -8.11
CA LEU A 176 -11.21 16.24 -8.40
C LEU A 176 -11.97 14.94 -8.69
N ASN A 177 -13.01 14.61 -7.92
CA ASN A 177 -13.82 13.42 -8.21
C ASN A 177 -14.61 13.57 -9.51
N VAL A 178 -15.13 14.76 -9.84
CA VAL A 178 -15.80 15.00 -11.13
C VAL A 178 -14.85 14.74 -12.29
N VAL A 179 -13.60 15.22 -12.22
CA VAL A 179 -12.57 14.93 -13.23
C VAL A 179 -12.32 13.43 -13.36
N LEU A 180 -12.17 12.72 -12.24
CA LEU A 180 -11.99 11.26 -12.26
C LEU A 180 -13.22 10.52 -12.81
N VAL A 181 -14.43 11.00 -12.55
CA VAL A 181 -15.64 10.43 -13.13
C VAL A 181 -15.72 10.67 -14.62
N LEU A 182 -15.40 11.87 -15.10
CA LEU A 182 -15.39 12.18 -16.54
C LEU A 182 -14.37 11.32 -17.28
N ALA A 183 -13.16 11.17 -16.73
CA ALA A 183 -12.15 10.29 -17.30
C ALA A 183 -12.59 8.81 -17.22
N GLY A 184 -13.31 8.41 -16.17
CA GLY A 184 -13.92 7.08 -16.08
C GLY A 184 -15.00 6.86 -17.15
N VAL A 185 -15.92 7.80 -17.34
CA VAL A 185 -16.95 7.76 -18.41
C VAL A 185 -16.28 7.61 -19.77
N TYR A 186 -15.23 8.39 -20.04
CA TYR A 186 -14.46 8.31 -21.28
C TYR A 186 -13.90 6.89 -21.50
N LEU A 187 -13.27 6.29 -20.49
CA LEU A 187 -12.79 4.90 -20.57
C LEU A 187 -13.94 3.89 -20.73
N GLY A 188 -15.07 4.12 -20.07
CA GLY A 188 -16.28 3.30 -20.19
C GLY A 188 -16.79 3.24 -21.62
N ILE A 189 -16.85 4.40 -22.29
CA ILE A 189 -17.25 4.52 -23.70
C ILE A 189 -16.24 3.80 -24.61
N LYS A 190 -14.95 3.83 -24.27
CA LYS A 190 -13.87 3.11 -24.98
C LYS A 190 -13.85 1.59 -24.72
N GLY A 191 -14.87 1.04 -24.05
CA GLY A 191 -15.04 -0.40 -23.84
C GLY A 191 -14.59 -0.92 -22.47
N HIS A 192 -14.14 -0.06 -21.55
CA HIS A 192 -13.78 -0.51 -20.20
C HIS A 192 -15.02 -0.76 -19.33
N PHE A 193 -15.25 -1.99 -18.88
CA PHE A 193 -16.43 -2.32 -18.08
C PHE A 193 -16.34 -1.81 -16.64
N ILE A 194 -16.89 -0.60 -16.40
CA ILE A 194 -16.86 0.07 -15.08
C ILE A 194 -18.20 0.59 -14.60
N TRP A 195 -19.28 0.32 -15.33
CA TRP A 195 -20.57 1.00 -15.19
C TRP A 195 -21.18 0.91 -13.78
N PHE A 196 -21.08 -0.24 -13.11
CA PHE A 196 -21.58 -0.38 -11.74
C PHE A 196 -20.83 0.51 -10.73
N ARG A 197 -19.50 0.52 -10.82
CA ARG A 197 -18.64 1.37 -9.98
C ARG A 197 -18.93 2.84 -10.24
N LEU A 198 -19.07 3.20 -11.51
CA LEU A 198 -19.39 4.55 -11.96
C LEU A 198 -20.76 5.01 -11.42
N ALA A 199 -21.80 4.18 -11.54
CA ALA A 199 -23.13 4.48 -11.01
C ALA A 199 -23.11 4.72 -9.50
N PHE A 200 -22.39 3.88 -8.74
CA PHE A 200 -22.24 4.07 -7.31
C PHE A 200 -21.53 5.40 -6.98
N ILE A 201 -20.44 5.74 -7.69
CA ILE A 201 -19.74 7.01 -7.50
C ILE A 201 -20.65 8.20 -7.82
N LEU A 202 -21.46 8.14 -8.88
CA LEU A 202 -22.41 9.19 -9.26
C LEU A 202 -23.47 9.42 -8.18
N VAL A 203 -24.01 8.35 -7.57
CA VAL A 203 -24.95 8.46 -6.44
C VAL A 203 -24.30 9.19 -5.26
N VAL A 204 -23.06 8.83 -4.91
CA VAL A 204 -22.32 9.51 -3.84
C VAL A 204 -22.03 10.97 -4.21
N LEU A 205 -21.63 11.27 -5.45
CA LEU A 205 -21.42 12.64 -5.92
C LEU A 205 -22.68 13.49 -5.84
N PHE A 206 -23.84 12.95 -6.21
CA PHE A 206 -25.11 13.67 -6.09
C PHE A 206 -25.42 14.01 -4.63
N TYR A 207 -25.21 13.05 -3.72
CA TYR A 207 -25.34 13.27 -2.28
C TYR A 207 -24.39 14.37 -1.78
N LEU A 208 -23.13 14.35 -2.21
CA LEU A 208 -22.13 15.35 -1.83
C LEU A 208 -22.46 16.74 -2.38
N ALA A 209 -22.93 16.84 -3.62
CA ALA A 209 -23.38 18.10 -4.21
C ALA A 209 -24.53 18.71 -3.39
N LYS A 210 -25.49 17.89 -2.94
CA LYS A 210 -26.56 18.32 -2.04
C LYS A 210 -26.03 18.84 -0.71
N LEU A 211 -25.07 18.15 -0.10
CA LEU A 211 -24.45 18.61 1.15
C LEU A 211 -23.73 19.95 0.97
N ILE A 212 -22.90 20.07 -0.06
CA ILE A 212 -22.14 21.31 -0.36
C ILE A 212 -23.09 22.48 -0.62
N ARG A 213 -24.12 22.27 -1.47
CA ARG A 213 -25.12 23.31 -1.77
C ARG A 213 -25.90 23.75 -0.54
N SER A 214 -26.22 22.83 0.36
CA SER A 214 -26.92 23.16 1.61
C SER A 214 -26.05 23.92 2.62
N GLY A 215 -24.72 23.90 2.45
CA GLY A 215 -23.77 24.45 3.43
C GLY A 215 -23.74 23.71 4.78
N ASN A 216 -24.49 22.61 4.90
CA ASN A 216 -24.60 21.83 6.14
C ASN A 216 -23.59 20.70 6.16
N LYS A 217 -22.96 20.48 7.33
CA LYS A 217 -22.02 19.37 7.57
C LYS A 217 -20.88 19.34 6.53
N LEU A 218 -20.35 20.50 6.15
CA LEU A 218 -19.23 20.62 5.21
C LEU A 218 -18.01 19.73 5.56
N PRO A 219 -17.61 19.54 6.83
CA PRO A 219 -16.53 18.60 7.17
C PRO A 219 -16.82 17.17 6.70
N LYS A 220 -18.08 16.73 6.76
CA LYS A 220 -18.52 15.43 6.25
C LYS A 220 -18.42 15.38 4.73
N ALA A 221 -18.81 16.45 4.03
CA ALA A 221 -18.65 16.53 2.58
C ALA A 221 -17.18 16.46 2.15
N ILE A 222 -16.27 17.14 2.86
CA ILE A 222 -14.82 17.06 2.62
C ILE A 222 -14.32 15.63 2.81
N ALA A 223 -14.62 15.02 3.97
CA ALA A 223 -14.14 13.68 4.29
C ALA A 223 -14.61 12.64 3.26
N TYR A 224 -15.89 12.68 2.88
CA TYR A 224 -16.44 11.75 1.91
C TYR A 224 -15.96 12.03 0.48
N SER A 225 -15.78 13.30 0.10
CA SER A 225 -15.17 13.62 -1.19
C SER A 225 -13.73 13.10 -1.27
N TYR A 226 -12.95 13.25 -0.20
CA TYR A 226 -11.59 12.72 -0.13
C TYR A 226 -11.56 11.18 -0.23
N LEU A 227 -12.42 10.48 0.52
CA LEU A 227 -12.53 9.02 0.44
C LEU A 227 -12.99 8.55 -0.96
N LEU A 228 -13.90 9.29 -1.58
CA LEU A 228 -14.40 8.99 -2.92
C LEU A 228 -13.30 9.06 -3.99
N ILE A 229 -12.23 9.85 -3.78
CA ILE A 229 -11.09 9.90 -4.71
C ILE A 229 -10.46 8.52 -4.86
N PHE A 230 -10.24 7.82 -3.75
CA PHE A 230 -9.65 6.47 -3.78
C PHE A 230 -10.55 5.49 -4.54
N LEU A 231 -11.86 5.55 -4.32
CA LEU A 231 -12.80 4.72 -5.05
C LEU A 231 -12.84 5.08 -6.54
N SER A 232 -12.87 6.37 -6.88
CA SER A 232 -12.88 6.87 -8.25
C SER A 232 -11.59 6.53 -8.99
N TYR A 233 -10.44 6.52 -8.30
CA TYR A 233 -9.17 6.09 -8.87
C TYR A 233 -9.19 4.61 -9.32
N THR A 234 -10.02 3.77 -8.69
CA THR A 234 -10.17 2.37 -9.12
C THR A 234 -10.77 2.20 -10.52
N LEU A 235 -11.43 3.24 -11.07
CA LEU A 235 -11.96 3.23 -12.44
C LEU A 235 -10.85 3.06 -13.49
N PHE A 236 -9.62 3.45 -13.15
CA PHE A 236 -8.45 3.43 -14.04
C PHE A 236 -7.51 2.29 -13.72
N THR A 237 -7.29 2.02 -12.43
CA THR A 237 -6.26 1.07 -12.00
C THR A 237 -6.53 -0.36 -12.43
N SER A 238 -7.80 -0.71 -12.74
CA SER A 238 -8.12 -2.03 -13.30
C SER A 238 -7.44 -2.28 -14.65
N LEU A 239 -7.30 -1.26 -15.51
CA LEU A 239 -6.62 -1.40 -16.81
C LEU A 239 -5.13 -1.68 -16.67
N ILE A 240 -4.49 -1.10 -15.66
CA ILE A 240 -3.06 -1.26 -15.40
C ILE A 240 -2.76 -2.55 -14.64
N SER A 241 -3.72 -3.00 -13.83
CA SER A 241 -3.50 -4.09 -12.88
C SER A 241 -3.94 -5.46 -13.42
N PHE A 242 -4.85 -5.49 -14.40
CA PHE A 242 -5.46 -6.72 -14.90
C PHE A 242 -5.54 -6.79 -16.43
N PRO A 243 -5.44 -8.00 -17.02
CA PRO A 243 -5.01 -9.23 -16.36
C PRO A 243 -3.53 -9.13 -15.97
N HIS A 244 -3.17 -9.55 -14.76
CA HIS A 244 -1.76 -9.54 -14.37
C HIS A 244 -1.02 -10.73 -15.00
N GLN A 245 0.30 -10.65 -15.08
CA GLN A 245 1.16 -11.63 -15.77
C GLN A 245 0.90 -13.07 -15.32
N GLY A 246 0.70 -13.32 -14.03
CA GLY A 246 0.38 -14.66 -13.52
C GLY A 246 -0.92 -15.27 -14.06
N GLN A 247 -1.95 -14.46 -14.35
CA GLN A 247 -3.19 -14.92 -14.96
C GLN A 247 -3.01 -15.19 -16.45
N GLN A 248 -2.21 -14.37 -17.13
CA GLN A 248 -1.88 -14.54 -18.55
C GLN A 248 -1.02 -15.80 -18.79
N LEU A 249 -0.13 -16.14 -17.86
CA LEU A 249 0.73 -17.32 -17.97
C LEU A 249 0.02 -18.64 -17.65
N LYS A 250 -1.06 -18.59 -16.87
CA LYS A 250 -1.74 -19.79 -16.39
C LYS A 250 -2.27 -20.68 -17.54
N PRO A 251 -2.91 -20.15 -18.61
CA PRO A 251 -3.29 -20.94 -19.78
C PRO A 251 -2.10 -21.65 -20.43
N ALA A 252 -0.99 -20.94 -20.68
CA ALA A 252 0.21 -21.51 -21.30
C ALA A 252 0.77 -22.69 -20.47
N LEU A 253 0.78 -22.57 -19.14
CA LEU A 253 1.21 -23.69 -18.28
C LEU A 253 0.18 -24.82 -18.21
N GLN A 254 -1.11 -24.54 -18.41
CA GLN A 254 -2.15 -25.58 -18.47
C GLN A 254 -2.10 -26.37 -19.77
N GLU A 255 -1.72 -25.73 -20.89
CA GLU A 255 -1.48 -26.39 -22.18
C GLU A 255 -0.32 -27.37 -22.15
N MET A 256 0.63 -27.20 -21.23
CA MET A 256 1.71 -28.16 -20.98
C MET A 256 1.23 -29.43 -20.23
N TYR A 257 -0.04 -29.50 -19.79
CA TYR A 257 -0.64 -30.64 -19.07
C TYR A 257 0.29 -31.22 -17.97
N ASP A 258 0.60 -32.51 -18.02
CA ASP A 258 1.44 -33.23 -17.05
C ASP A 258 2.93 -32.82 -17.10
N MET A 259 3.34 -32.07 -18.13
CA MET A 259 4.68 -31.51 -18.28
C MET A 259 4.83 -30.13 -17.66
N ALA A 260 3.78 -29.60 -17.02
CA ALA A 260 3.86 -28.32 -16.32
C ALA A 260 5.00 -28.35 -15.27
N PRO A 261 5.94 -27.39 -15.31
CA PRO A 261 7.08 -27.39 -14.42
C PRO A 261 6.65 -27.25 -12.96
N LYS A 262 7.19 -28.11 -12.10
CA LYS A 262 7.02 -27.98 -10.64
C LYS A 262 7.75 -26.75 -10.10
N VAL A 263 8.86 -26.37 -10.73
CA VAL A 263 9.70 -25.24 -10.32
C VAL A 263 10.04 -24.40 -11.54
N ILE A 264 9.83 -23.08 -11.42
CA ILE A 264 10.23 -22.09 -12.41
C ILE A 264 11.11 -21.06 -11.71
N ALA A 265 12.28 -20.75 -12.29
CA ALA A 265 13.11 -19.66 -11.82
C ALA A 265 12.65 -18.32 -12.43
N PHE A 266 12.69 -17.25 -11.65
CA PHE A 266 12.17 -15.93 -12.01
C PHE A 266 13.23 -14.87 -11.86
N ARG A 267 13.35 -14.01 -12.88
CA ARG A 267 14.14 -12.81 -12.83
C ARG A 267 13.36 -11.62 -13.35
N GLY A 268 13.14 -10.64 -12.48
CA GLY A 268 12.40 -9.43 -12.81
C GLY A 268 11.97 -8.66 -11.57
N ASN A 269 11.01 -7.77 -11.74
CA ASN A 269 10.40 -7.04 -10.63
C ASN A 269 9.77 -7.96 -9.58
N GLU A 270 10.18 -7.82 -8.32
CA GLU A 270 9.69 -8.64 -7.18
C GLU A 270 8.17 -8.57 -6.97
N HIS A 271 7.54 -7.42 -7.28
CA HIS A 271 6.09 -7.28 -7.18
C HIS A 271 5.37 -8.12 -8.24
N VAL A 272 5.92 -8.20 -9.46
CA VAL A 272 5.37 -9.05 -10.53
C VAL A 272 5.60 -10.53 -10.19
N GLY A 273 6.80 -10.89 -9.73
CA GLY A 273 7.11 -12.25 -9.27
C GLY A 273 6.16 -12.73 -8.18
N SER A 274 5.80 -11.86 -7.23
CA SER A 274 4.81 -12.17 -6.19
C SER A 274 3.42 -12.47 -6.78
N LYS A 275 2.96 -11.70 -7.77
CA LYS A 275 1.67 -11.94 -8.44
C LYS A 275 1.68 -13.26 -9.22
N ILE A 276 2.75 -13.53 -9.95
CA ILE A 276 2.93 -14.80 -10.68
C ILE A 276 2.89 -15.96 -9.70
N ARG A 277 3.67 -15.90 -8.61
CA ARG A 277 3.72 -16.94 -7.57
C ARG A 277 2.34 -17.28 -7.03
N ILE A 278 1.54 -16.28 -6.65
CA ILE A 278 0.18 -16.50 -6.13
C ILE A 278 -0.73 -17.17 -7.16
N SER A 279 -0.54 -16.87 -8.44
CA SER A 279 -1.38 -17.38 -9.52
C SER A 279 -1.07 -18.84 -9.88
N LEU A 280 0.19 -19.23 -9.72
CA LEU A 280 0.69 -20.56 -10.09
C LEU A 280 0.69 -21.56 -8.92
N TYR A 281 0.72 -21.06 -7.68
CA TYR A 281 0.63 -21.89 -6.48
C TYR A 281 -0.74 -22.59 -6.40
N PRO A 282 -0.84 -23.86 -5.93
CA PRO A 282 0.25 -24.71 -5.43
C PRO A 282 0.97 -25.56 -6.49
N LYS A 283 0.52 -25.51 -7.75
CA LYS A 283 0.98 -26.44 -8.79
C LYS A 283 2.45 -26.20 -9.18
N THR A 284 2.86 -24.94 -9.21
CA THR A 284 4.21 -24.54 -9.60
C THR A 284 4.80 -23.57 -8.59
N GLN A 285 6.02 -23.86 -8.15
CA GLN A 285 6.80 -23.01 -7.28
C GLN A 285 7.65 -22.02 -8.09
N LEU A 286 7.56 -20.74 -7.73
CA LEU A 286 8.35 -19.68 -8.35
C LEU A 286 9.54 -19.29 -7.47
N ILE A 287 10.76 -19.50 -7.96
CA ILE A 287 12.02 -19.19 -7.26
C ILE A 287 12.63 -17.91 -7.83
N ASN A 288 12.81 -16.88 -7.00
CA ASN A 288 13.45 -15.65 -7.44
C ASN A 288 14.97 -15.83 -7.49
N LEU A 289 15.58 -15.54 -8.63
CA LEU A 289 17.03 -15.57 -8.79
C LEU A 289 17.71 -14.34 -8.16
N ASP A 290 18.89 -14.55 -7.57
CA ASP A 290 19.66 -13.51 -6.87
C ASP A 290 20.08 -12.34 -7.78
N ARG A 291 20.19 -11.12 -7.25
CA ARG A 291 20.54 -9.96 -8.09
C ARG A 291 21.95 -9.98 -8.66
N ALA A 292 22.93 -10.49 -7.93
CA ALA A 292 24.32 -10.50 -8.37
C ALA A 292 24.64 -11.74 -9.20
N ASN A 293 24.15 -12.90 -8.78
CA ASN A 293 24.60 -14.19 -9.32
C ASN A 293 23.53 -14.95 -10.12
N TRP A 294 22.44 -14.31 -10.54
CA TRP A 294 21.32 -14.99 -11.22
C TRP A 294 21.76 -15.81 -12.44
N LYS A 295 22.72 -15.34 -13.25
CA LYS A 295 23.19 -16.08 -14.46
C LYS A 295 23.80 -17.43 -14.13
N MET A 296 24.45 -17.53 -12.97
CA MET A 296 25.04 -18.79 -12.50
C MET A 296 23.93 -19.71 -11.99
N GLN A 297 23.03 -19.20 -11.15
CA GLN A 297 21.90 -19.94 -10.59
C GLN A 297 20.93 -20.43 -11.68
N MET A 298 20.76 -19.64 -12.74
CA MET A 298 19.87 -19.95 -13.86
C MET A 298 20.17 -21.32 -14.49
N LYS A 299 21.44 -21.74 -14.50
CA LYS A 299 21.86 -23.04 -15.07
C LYS A 299 21.25 -24.25 -14.36
N ASP A 300 20.79 -24.06 -13.12
CA ASP A 300 20.18 -25.11 -12.31
C ASP A 300 18.68 -25.29 -12.61
N TYR A 301 18.13 -24.50 -13.55
CA TYR A 301 16.70 -24.50 -13.85
C TYR A 301 16.42 -24.67 -15.35
N ASN A 302 15.53 -25.60 -15.66
CA ASN A 302 15.06 -25.86 -17.03
C ASN A 302 13.99 -24.85 -17.49
N TYR A 303 13.34 -24.18 -16.55
CA TYR A 303 12.21 -23.30 -16.84
C TYR A 303 12.44 -21.93 -16.21
N LEU A 304 12.29 -20.89 -17.02
CA LEU A 304 12.59 -19.52 -16.61
C LEU A 304 11.45 -18.58 -16.95
N ILE A 305 11.23 -17.57 -16.11
CA ILE A 305 10.47 -16.38 -16.45
C ILE A 305 11.39 -15.18 -16.31
N LEU A 306 11.62 -14.48 -17.42
CA LEU A 306 12.49 -13.30 -17.47
C LEU A 306 11.69 -12.06 -17.85
N GLU A 307 11.98 -10.95 -17.17
CA GLU A 307 11.62 -9.62 -17.66
C GLU A 307 12.41 -9.29 -18.93
N ASP A 308 11.77 -8.61 -19.88
CA ASP A 308 12.32 -8.24 -21.20
C ASP A 308 13.76 -7.71 -21.17
N LEU A 309 14.05 -6.84 -20.20
CA LEU A 309 15.38 -6.25 -19.97
C LEU A 309 16.51 -7.30 -19.82
N TYR A 310 16.18 -8.52 -19.39
CA TYR A 310 17.15 -9.59 -19.16
C TYR A 310 17.21 -10.61 -20.30
N LEU A 311 16.29 -10.55 -21.28
CA LEU A 311 16.19 -11.54 -22.36
C LEU A 311 17.45 -11.52 -23.24
N ASP A 312 17.95 -10.35 -23.62
CA ASP A 312 19.17 -10.22 -24.45
C ASP A 312 20.45 -10.69 -23.74
N SER A 313 20.37 -10.97 -22.44
CA SER A 313 21.52 -11.32 -21.61
C SER A 313 21.70 -12.82 -21.38
N ILE A 314 20.80 -13.64 -21.93
CA ILE A 314 20.84 -15.10 -21.92
C ILE A 314 21.23 -15.67 -23.28
N ASP A 315 21.80 -16.87 -23.29
CA ASP A 315 22.14 -17.58 -24.52
C ASP A 315 20.87 -18.17 -25.14
N SER A 316 20.48 -17.66 -26.32
CA SER A 316 19.31 -18.12 -27.07
C SER A 316 19.39 -19.58 -27.49
N ASN A 317 20.56 -20.21 -27.41
CA ASN A 317 20.72 -21.62 -27.71
C ASN A 317 20.19 -22.53 -26.59
N GLN A 318 20.19 -22.06 -25.34
CA GLN A 318 19.77 -22.85 -24.17
C GLN A 318 18.25 -22.86 -23.96
N PHE A 319 17.59 -21.76 -24.28
CA PHE A 319 16.19 -21.54 -24.00
C PHE A 319 15.45 -21.00 -25.21
N GLN A 320 14.22 -21.46 -25.41
CA GLN A 320 13.29 -20.91 -26.39
C GLN A 320 12.11 -20.23 -25.68
N VAL A 321 11.61 -19.15 -26.28
CA VAL A 321 10.42 -18.44 -25.79
C VAL A 321 9.18 -19.29 -26.09
N TYR A 322 8.48 -19.74 -25.05
CA TYR A 322 7.24 -20.51 -25.19
C TYR A 322 6.01 -19.60 -25.17
N SER A 323 5.98 -18.62 -24.26
CA SER A 323 4.88 -17.65 -24.20
C SER A 323 5.37 -16.31 -23.67
N GLU A 324 4.66 -15.25 -24.04
CA GLU A 324 4.86 -13.91 -23.52
C GLU A 324 3.66 -13.47 -22.70
N THR A 325 3.92 -12.66 -21.67
CA THR A 325 2.89 -11.94 -20.92
C THR A 325 3.20 -10.46 -21.02
N ILE A 326 2.15 -9.66 -21.21
CA ILE A 326 2.28 -8.23 -21.52
C ILE A 326 1.38 -7.45 -20.57
N ASN A 327 1.92 -6.40 -19.96
CA ASN A 327 1.10 -5.48 -19.17
C ASN A 327 1.42 -4.02 -19.54
N TRP A 328 0.52 -3.11 -19.19
CA TRP A 328 0.67 -1.69 -19.50
C TRP A 328 1.95 -1.15 -18.89
N SER A 329 2.75 -0.47 -19.72
CA SER A 329 3.90 0.28 -19.25
C SER A 329 3.45 1.65 -18.78
N SER A 330 3.96 2.10 -17.63
CA SER A 330 3.65 3.43 -17.10
C SER A 330 4.02 4.57 -18.05
N LYS A 331 4.98 4.34 -18.94
CA LYS A 331 5.45 5.32 -19.94
C LYS A 331 4.49 5.47 -21.12
N ALA A 332 3.72 4.42 -21.43
CA ALA A 332 2.83 4.36 -22.59
C ALA A 332 1.34 4.51 -22.23
N ILE A 333 1.03 4.85 -20.97
CA ILE A 333 -0.36 5.03 -20.51
C ILE A 333 -1.15 6.01 -21.41
N PRO A 334 -0.62 7.18 -21.81
CA PRO A 334 -1.36 8.10 -22.68
C PRO A 334 -1.78 7.46 -24.01
N ASP A 335 -0.85 6.81 -24.70
CA ASP A 335 -1.07 6.20 -26.01
C ASP A 335 -2.03 4.99 -25.91
N LEU A 336 -1.87 4.18 -24.87
CA LEU A 336 -2.76 3.05 -24.57
C LEU A 336 -4.19 3.50 -24.24
N ILE A 337 -4.37 4.62 -23.54
CA ILE A 337 -5.69 5.19 -23.26
C ILE A 337 -6.32 5.74 -24.55
N GLN A 338 -5.54 6.38 -25.42
CA GLN A 338 -6.05 6.97 -26.65
C GLN A 338 -6.56 5.90 -27.61
N THR A 339 -5.81 4.82 -27.74
CA THR A 339 -6.09 3.70 -28.65
C THR A 339 -6.98 2.61 -28.04
N LEU A 340 -7.32 2.70 -26.75
CA LEU A 340 -8.22 1.76 -26.09
C LEU A 340 -9.52 1.55 -26.90
N GLY A 341 -9.88 0.28 -27.13
CA GLY A 341 -11.08 -0.08 -27.89
C GLY A 341 -10.97 0.12 -29.41
N THR A 342 -9.77 0.40 -29.93
CA THR A 342 -9.47 0.42 -31.37
C THR A 342 -8.61 -0.78 -31.77
N ASN A 343 -8.53 -1.06 -33.07
CA ASN A 343 -7.71 -2.17 -33.60
C ASN A 343 -6.19 -1.95 -33.40
N GLU A 344 -5.76 -0.70 -33.17
CA GLU A 344 -4.34 -0.36 -32.96
C GLU A 344 -3.86 -0.65 -31.54
N PHE A 345 -4.80 -0.84 -30.60
CA PHE A 345 -4.49 -1.01 -29.18
C PHE A 345 -3.50 -2.15 -28.92
N ASP A 346 -3.77 -3.32 -29.49
CA ASP A 346 -2.95 -4.51 -29.25
C ASP A 346 -1.55 -4.36 -29.85
N SER A 347 -1.42 -3.65 -30.98
CA SER A 347 -0.12 -3.33 -31.58
C SER A 347 0.70 -2.44 -30.67
N ILE A 348 0.11 -1.35 -30.16
CA ILE A 348 0.80 -0.42 -29.27
C ILE A 348 1.13 -1.08 -27.93
N LEU A 349 0.23 -1.91 -27.40
CA LEU A 349 0.47 -2.66 -26.18
C LEU A 349 1.61 -3.67 -26.36
N SER A 350 1.68 -4.34 -27.50
CA SER A 350 2.80 -5.24 -27.80
C SER A 350 4.12 -4.50 -27.98
N GLU A 351 4.12 -3.32 -28.59
CA GLU A 351 5.36 -2.55 -28.78
C GLU A 351 5.87 -1.91 -27.48
N THR A 352 4.97 -1.35 -26.68
CA THR A 352 5.33 -0.47 -25.56
C THR A 352 5.11 -1.09 -24.17
N GLY A 353 4.45 -2.24 -24.12
CA GLY A 353 4.11 -2.93 -22.89
C GLY A 353 5.32 -3.49 -22.14
N LYS A 354 5.15 -3.71 -20.84
CA LYS A 354 6.12 -4.46 -20.04
C LYS A 354 5.93 -5.94 -20.24
N LYS A 355 6.94 -6.59 -20.82
CA LYS A 355 6.89 -8.01 -21.15
C LYS A 355 7.65 -8.88 -20.16
N TYR A 356 7.10 -10.07 -19.95
CA TYR A 356 7.79 -11.17 -19.30
C TYR A 356 7.63 -12.41 -20.17
N TYR A 357 8.74 -13.10 -20.40
CA TYR A 357 8.79 -14.27 -21.27
C TYR A 357 8.93 -15.51 -20.41
N PHE A 358 8.10 -16.51 -20.68
CA PHE A 358 8.27 -17.84 -20.15
C PHE A 358 9.08 -18.67 -21.15
N LEU A 359 10.20 -19.17 -20.66
CA LEU A 359 11.21 -19.86 -21.44
C LEU A 359 11.25 -21.34 -21.04
N ILE A 360 11.37 -22.20 -22.05
CA ILE A 360 11.53 -23.65 -21.91
C ILE A 360 12.87 -24.07 -22.52
N PRO A 361 13.42 -25.24 -22.16
CA PRO A 361 14.66 -25.73 -22.75
C PRO A 361 14.51 -25.88 -24.26
N ASN A 362 15.60 -25.65 -24.97
CA ASN A 362 15.67 -25.94 -26.40
C ASN A 362 15.89 -27.45 -26.58
N ASN A 363 14.91 -28.19 -27.11
CA ASN A 363 14.97 -29.65 -27.27
C ASN A 363 15.86 -30.11 -28.45
N ASN A 364 16.70 -29.24 -29.01
CA ASN A 364 17.62 -29.55 -30.11
C ASN A 364 18.98 -30.12 -29.63
N GLN A 365 19.00 -30.80 -28.48
CA GLN A 365 20.14 -31.61 -28.02
C GLN A 365 19.70 -32.97 -27.49
#